data_AF-A0AAU9LYU1-F1
#
_entry.id   AF-A0AAU9LYU1-F1
#
_cell.length_a   1.000
_cell.length_b   1.000
_cell.length_c   1.000
_cell.angle_alpha   90.00
_cell.angle_beta   90.00
_cell.angle_gamma   90.00
#
_symmetry.space_group_name_H-M   'P 1'
#
loop_
_entity.id
_entity.type
_entity.pdbx_description
1 polymer ?
#
loop_
_entity_poly.entity_id
_entity_poly.type
_entity_poly.pdbx_seq_one_letter_code
_entity_poly.pdbx_strand_id
1 'polypeptide(L)'
;MDFRRQSSPSSSVLRKQHRRKMKHEMKKKKQRPSASNVNETEAASMLIMSVCEEHDDGDIQSMKTINLSYQLVDNAMLFLKIHLLYYPLIGYVRELKVVTGDVMVKNAIVDFLEAENMEWKEEEENKTTLRIKIDGNKKYDVMTFKLSEQHMESTMQIVKPLLFLGAYGGSVLELKVNTGSGNLKQAVVNFLEKEKIAWKVENNATLVIKFSG
;
A
#
# COMPACT_ATOMS: atom_id res chain seq x y z
N MET A 1 35.80 60.39 -20.28
CA MET A 1 35.52 58.94 -20.15
C MET A 1 35.64 58.57 -18.69
N ASP A 2 34.54 58.62 -17.95
CA ASP A 2 34.51 58.33 -16.51
C ASP A 2 34.36 56.84 -16.25
N PHE A 3 35.45 56.18 -15.86
CA PHE A 3 35.44 54.81 -15.34
C PHE A 3 35.09 54.84 -13.85
N ARG A 4 33.81 54.61 -13.51
CA ARG A 4 33.37 54.29 -12.15
C ARG A 4 34.04 52.98 -11.69
N ARG A 5 35.03 53.07 -10.80
CA ARG A 5 35.57 51.91 -10.05
C ARG A 5 34.46 51.34 -9.16
N GLN A 6 33.97 50.15 -9.48
CA GLN A 6 33.17 49.35 -8.55
C GLN A 6 34.11 48.79 -7.47
N SER A 7 33.86 49.15 -6.22
CA SER A 7 34.55 48.58 -5.07
C SER A 7 34.10 47.14 -4.83
N SER A 8 35.06 46.23 -4.77
CA SER A 8 34.81 44.82 -4.47
C SER A 8 34.24 44.67 -3.05
N PRO A 9 33.25 43.78 -2.83
CA PRO A 9 32.64 43.62 -1.52
C PRO A 9 33.67 43.09 -0.51
N SER A 10 33.70 43.73 0.66
CA SER A 10 34.48 43.30 1.82
C SER A 10 34.21 41.84 2.20
N SER A 11 35.25 41.11 2.65
CA SER A 11 35.17 39.68 2.99
C SER A 11 34.10 39.36 4.05
N SER A 12 33.73 40.33 4.89
CA SER A 12 32.65 40.19 5.87
C SER A 12 31.26 40.13 5.23
N VAL A 13 31.07 40.81 4.09
CA VAL A 13 29.81 40.82 3.32
C VAL A 13 29.65 39.50 2.57
N LEU A 14 30.72 38.99 1.96
CA LEU A 14 30.74 37.69 1.30
C LEU A 14 30.46 36.54 2.29
N ARG A 15 31.03 36.60 3.50
CA ARG A 15 30.76 35.61 4.57
C ARG A 15 29.30 35.65 5.04
N LYS A 16 28.67 36.82 5.12
CA LYS A 16 27.24 36.96 5.48
C LYS A 16 26.33 36.43 4.37
N GLN A 17 26.63 36.68 3.10
CA GLN A 17 25.84 36.15 1.98
C GLN A 17 25.97 34.63 1.88
N HIS A 18 27.17 34.07 2.06
CA HIS A 18 27.39 32.62 2.03
C HIS A 18 26.66 31.91 3.19
N ARG A 19 26.68 32.48 4.40
CA ARG A 19 25.88 31.96 5.54
C ARG A 19 24.37 32.01 5.29
N ARG A 20 23.85 33.03 4.61
CA ARG A 20 22.42 33.12 4.27
C ARG A 20 22.02 32.09 3.20
N LYS A 21 22.86 31.86 2.19
CA LYS A 21 22.64 30.85 1.15
C LYS A 21 22.63 29.43 1.73
N MET A 22 23.59 29.10 2.60
CA MET A 22 23.64 27.82 3.33
C MET A 22 22.42 27.58 4.23
N LYS A 23 21.95 28.61 4.96
CA LYS A 23 20.73 28.49 5.77
C LYS A 23 19.47 28.26 4.94
N HIS A 24 19.42 28.75 3.70
CA HIS A 24 18.29 28.55 2.81
C HIS A 24 18.32 27.17 2.13
N GLU A 25 19.51 26.68 1.74
CA GLU A 25 19.69 25.29 1.26
C GLU A 25 19.45 24.26 2.36
N MET A 26 19.86 24.53 3.60
CA MET A 26 19.57 23.66 4.75
C MET A 26 18.07 23.63 5.12
N LYS A 27 17.31 24.68 4.79
CA LYS A 27 15.84 24.68 4.92
C LYS A 27 15.15 23.95 3.77
N LYS A 28 15.67 24.02 2.53
CA LYS A 28 15.15 23.25 1.38
C LYS A 28 15.46 21.75 1.43
N LYS A 29 16.57 21.33 2.07
CA LYS A 29 16.89 19.91 2.33
C LYS A 29 16.09 19.27 3.48
N LYS A 30 15.17 20.02 4.12
CA LYS A 30 14.38 19.56 5.28
C LYS A 30 12.91 19.28 4.98
N GLN A 31 12.55 19.11 3.70
CA GLN A 31 11.32 18.44 3.27
C GLN A 31 11.68 17.25 2.39
N ARG A 32 12.23 16.21 3.03
CA ARG A 32 12.00 14.82 2.66
C ARG A 32 11.18 14.21 3.79
N PRO A 33 10.17 13.37 3.51
CA PRO A 33 9.48 12.65 4.57
C PRO A 33 10.52 11.89 5.40
N SER A 34 10.39 11.99 6.72
CA SER A 34 11.33 11.42 7.69
C SER A 34 11.43 9.91 7.54
N ALA A 35 12.64 9.41 7.32
CA ALA A 35 12.99 7.99 7.21
C ALA A 35 12.69 7.13 8.47
N SER A 36 12.14 7.72 9.54
CA SER A 36 11.80 7.02 10.77
C SER A 36 10.47 6.26 10.72
N ASN A 37 9.56 6.60 9.80
CA ASN A 37 8.24 5.94 9.72
C ASN A 37 8.22 4.77 8.73
N VAL A 38 9.25 4.63 7.89
CA VAL A 38 9.33 3.58 6.87
C VAL A 38 9.57 2.22 7.52
N ASN A 39 10.45 2.13 8.53
CA ASN A 39 10.77 0.86 9.18
C ASN A 39 9.60 0.24 9.96
N GLU A 40 8.79 1.04 10.68
CA GLU A 40 7.60 0.53 11.38
C GLU A 40 6.49 0.13 10.41
N THR A 41 6.36 0.84 9.28
CA THR A 41 5.32 0.57 8.28
C THR A 41 5.69 -0.63 7.39
N GLU A 42 6.96 -0.79 7.04
CA GLU A 42 7.49 -2.01 6.41
C GLU A 42 7.33 -3.22 7.35
N ALA A 43 7.64 -3.07 8.65
CA ALA A 43 7.42 -4.12 9.64
C ALA A 43 5.93 -4.47 9.81
N ALA A 44 5.03 -3.49 9.82
CA ALA A 44 3.59 -3.72 9.87
C ALA A 44 3.04 -4.37 8.60
N SER A 45 3.59 -4.00 7.44
CA SER A 45 3.27 -4.65 6.16
C SER A 45 3.75 -6.09 6.16
N MET A 46 4.99 -6.35 6.59
CA MET A 46 5.54 -7.70 6.75
C MET A 46 4.73 -8.55 7.74
N LEU A 47 4.25 -7.98 8.85
CA LEU A 47 3.42 -8.68 9.82
C LEU A 47 2.08 -9.13 9.23
N ILE A 48 1.41 -8.28 8.44
CA ILE A 48 0.15 -8.64 7.77
C ILE A 48 0.36 -9.70 6.70
N MET A 49 1.47 -9.64 5.97
CA MET A 49 1.85 -10.64 4.97
C MET A 49 2.13 -12.00 5.62
N SER A 50 2.71 -12.04 6.83
CA SER A 50 2.98 -13.30 7.54
C SER A 50 1.74 -14.04 8.06
N VAL A 51 0.55 -13.42 8.08
CA VAL A 51 -0.66 -14.02 8.68
C VAL A 51 -1.14 -15.25 7.90
N CYS A 52 -0.84 -15.32 6.61
CA CYS A 52 -1.30 -16.40 5.73
C CYS A 52 -0.19 -17.05 4.90
N GLU A 53 1.05 -16.54 4.95
CA GLU A 53 2.16 -17.11 4.20
C GLU A 53 2.61 -18.45 4.79
N GLU A 54 2.69 -19.48 3.96
CA GLU A 54 3.36 -20.73 4.31
C GLU A 54 4.83 -20.69 3.84
N HIS A 55 5.73 -21.25 4.65
CA HIS A 55 7.13 -21.43 4.25
C HIS A 55 7.21 -22.58 3.23
N ASP A 56 7.43 -22.24 1.96
CA ASP A 56 7.70 -23.22 0.91
C ASP A 56 9.14 -23.75 1.03
N ASP A 57 9.30 -25.06 1.25
CA ASP A 57 10.59 -25.79 1.28
C ASP A 57 11.14 -26.09 -0.14
N GLY A 58 10.58 -25.47 -1.19
CA GLY A 58 10.80 -25.82 -2.59
C GLY A 58 11.41 -24.70 -3.44
N ASP A 59 12.34 -25.10 -4.30
CA ASP A 59 13.33 -24.33 -5.09
C ASP A 59 12.79 -23.32 -6.15
N ILE A 60 11.59 -22.75 -5.99
CA ILE A 60 11.02 -21.78 -6.93
C ILE A 60 10.89 -20.43 -6.22
N GLN A 61 11.97 -19.65 -6.21
CA GLN A 61 12.04 -18.31 -5.59
C GLN A 61 10.95 -17.32 -6.09
N SER A 62 10.23 -17.65 -7.17
CA SER A 62 9.18 -16.82 -7.75
C SER A 62 7.75 -17.23 -7.39
N MET A 63 7.53 -18.26 -6.59
CA MET A 63 6.19 -18.68 -6.15
C MET A 63 6.01 -18.39 -4.66
N LYS A 64 4.84 -17.90 -4.28
CA LYS A 64 4.45 -17.74 -2.87
C LYS A 64 3.13 -18.44 -2.59
N THR A 65 3.01 -19.05 -1.43
CA THR A 65 1.79 -19.73 -1.00
C THR A 65 1.11 -18.93 0.11
N ILE A 66 -0.17 -18.63 -0.08
CA ILE A 66 -1.04 -18.12 0.97
C ILE A 66 -2.16 -19.10 1.27
N ASN A 67 -2.38 -19.35 2.56
CA ASN A 67 -3.45 -20.20 3.04
C ASN A 67 -4.59 -19.34 3.60
N LEU A 68 -5.70 -19.33 2.86
CA LEU A 68 -6.94 -18.66 3.21
C LEU A 68 -8.02 -19.63 3.69
N SER A 69 -7.63 -20.88 3.99
CA SER A 69 -8.55 -21.87 4.54
C SER A 69 -9.14 -21.39 5.86
N TYR A 70 -10.40 -21.76 6.11
CA TYR A 70 -11.14 -21.42 7.32
C TYR A 70 -11.41 -19.92 7.52
N GLN A 71 -11.14 -19.09 6.51
CA GLN A 71 -11.49 -17.67 6.54
C GLN A 71 -12.92 -17.45 6.06
N LEU A 72 -13.57 -16.43 6.61
CA LEU A 72 -14.77 -15.86 5.99
C LEU A 72 -14.38 -15.22 4.64
N VAL A 73 -15.32 -15.19 3.69
CA VAL A 73 -15.09 -14.65 2.34
C VAL A 73 -14.49 -13.24 2.40
N ASP A 74 -15.02 -12.36 3.25
CA ASP A 74 -14.52 -10.98 3.38
C ASP A 74 -13.06 -10.92 3.86
N ASN A 75 -12.67 -11.80 4.80
CA ASN A 75 -11.30 -11.87 5.30
C ASN A 75 -10.36 -12.46 4.23
N ALA A 76 -10.79 -13.53 3.56
CA ALA A 76 -10.02 -14.12 2.47
C ALA A 76 -9.76 -13.10 1.35
N MET A 77 -10.79 -12.35 0.95
CA MET A 77 -10.66 -11.30 -0.06
C MET A 77 -9.77 -10.14 0.40
N LEU A 78 -9.85 -9.77 1.68
CA LEU A 78 -8.96 -8.77 2.28
C LEU A 78 -7.49 -9.20 2.18
N PHE A 79 -7.17 -10.42 2.62
CA PHE A 79 -5.80 -10.93 2.56
C PHE A 79 -5.33 -11.10 1.12
N LEU A 80 -6.14 -11.69 0.23
CA LEU A 80 -5.78 -11.83 -1.18
C LEU A 80 -5.40 -10.49 -1.80
N LYS A 81 -6.25 -9.47 -1.66
CA LYS A 81 -6.00 -8.15 -2.27
C LYS A 81 -4.74 -7.49 -1.72
N ILE A 82 -4.44 -7.64 -0.43
CA ILE A 82 -3.19 -7.13 0.15
C ILE A 82 -1.98 -7.78 -0.54
N HIS A 83 -1.99 -9.11 -0.70
CA HIS A 83 -0.91 -9.83 -1.36
C HIS A 83 -0.78 -9.46 -2.84
N LEU A 84 -1.90 -9.28 -3.54
CA LEU A 84 -1.92 -8.85 -4.94
C LEU A 84 -1.41 -7.41 -5.15
N LEU A 85 -1.52 -6.54 -4.14
CA LEU A 85 -0.90 -5.22 -4.17
C LEU A 85 0.58 -5.26 -3.79
N TYR A 86 0.96 -6.13 -2.87
CA TYR A 86 2.32 -6.18 -2.34
C TYR A 86 3.31 -6.89 -3.28
N TYR A 87 2.94 -8.06 -3.82
CA TYR A 87 3.88 -8.87 -4.60
C TYR A 87 4.39 -8.23 -5.89
N PRO A 88 3.59 -7.46 -6.65
CA PRO A 88 4.10 -6.62 -7.73
C PRO A 88 5.24 -5.67 -7.31
N LEU A 89 5.19 -5.13 -6.08
CA LEU A 89 6.13 -4.12 -5.60
C LEU A 89 7.50 -4.68 -5.27
N ILE A 90 7.54 -5.90 -4.73
CA ILE A 90 8.82 -6.55 -4.41
C ILE A 90 9.44 -7.22 -5.65
N GLY A 91 8.66 -7.44 -6.71
CA GLY A 91 9.15 -7.70 -8.07
C GLY A 91 9.76 -9.07 -8.34
N TYR A 92 9.91 -9.95 -7.33
CA TYR A 92 10.45 -11.30 -7.52
C TYR A 92 9.39 -12.41 -7.53
N VAL A 93 8.19 -12.14 -7.01
CA VAL A 93 7.07 -13.10 -7.02
C VAL A 93 6.33 -12.99 -8.35
N ARG A 94 6.23 -14.12 -9.06
CA ARG A 94 5.57 -14.23 -10.37
C ARG A 94 4.30 -15.06 -10.33
N GLU A 95 4.17 -15.94 -9.35
CA GLU A 95 2.96 -16.75 -9.15
C GLU A 95 2.61 -16.76 -7.66
N LEU A 96 1.33 -16.61 -7.37
CA LEU A 96 0.75 -16.73 -6.05
C LEU A 96 -0.14 -17.96 -6.02
N LYS A 97 0.23 -18.93 -5.20
CA LYS A 97 -0.58 -20.09 -4.87
C LYS A 97 -1.51 -19.71 -3.71
N VAL A 98 -2.81 -19.94 -3.88
CA VAL A 98 -3.84 -19.60 -2.90
C VAL A 98 -4.61 -20.85 -2.54
N VAL A 99 -4.49 -21.28 -1.29
CA VAL A 99 -5.29 -22.39 -0.74
C VAL A 99 -6.57 -21.79 -0.15
N THR A 100 -7.72 -22.04 -0.76
CA THR A 100 -9.01 -21.42 -0.40
C THR A 100 -9.75 -22.19 0.68
N GLY A 101 -9.50 -23.49 0.82
CA GLY A 101 -10.12 -24.39 1.80
C GLY A 101 -11.60 -24.72 1.54
N ASP A 102 -12.39 -23.80 0.99
CA ASP A 102 -13.81 -23.96 0.69
C ASP A 102 -14.20 -23.34 -0.67
N VAL A 103 -15.33 -23.80 -1.24
CA VAL A 103 -15.85 -23.39 -2.54
C VAL A 103 -16.38 -21.95 -2.57
N MET A 104 -16.93 -21.43 -1.47
CA MET A 104 -17.45 -20.05 -1.42
C MET A 104 -16.32 -19.04 -1.51
N VAL A 105 -15.23 -19.27 -0.75
CA VAL A 105 -14.01 -18.46 -0.83
C VAL A 105 -13.42 -18.54 -2.23
N LYS A 106 -13.33 -19.75 -2.80
CA LYS A 106 -12.81 -19.94 -4.16
C LYS A 106 -13.60 -19.14 -5.19
N ASN A 107 -14.93 -19.27 -5.20
CA ASN A 107 -15.78 -18.58 -6.17
C ASN A 107 -15.65 -17.07 -6.05
N ALA A 108 -15.65 -16.52 -4.83
CA ALA A 108 -15.45 -15.09 -4.63
C ALA A 108 -14.10 -14.59 -5.15
N ILE A 109 -13.04 -15.40 -4.98
CA ILE A 109 -11.71 -15.10 -5.52
C ILE A 109 -11.73 -15.16 -7.05
N VAL A 110 -12.29 -16.22 -7.63
CA VAL A 110 -12.40 -16.38 -9.09
C VAL A 110 -13.18 -15.21 -9.72
N ASP A 111 -14.35 -14.87 -9.18
CA ASP A 111 -15.16 -13.74 -9.67
C ASP A 111 -14.37 -12.43 -9.65
N PHE A 112 -13.59 -12.20 -8.59
CA PHE A 112 -12.72 -11.03 -8.49
C PHE A 112 -11.59 -11.06 -9.53
N LEU A 113 -10.91 -12.19 -9.70
CA LEU A 113 -9.82 -12.33 -10.67
C LEU A 113 -10.32 -12.15 -12.10
N GLU A 114 -11.48 -12.71 -12.43
CA GLU A 114 -12.13 -12.54 -13.73
C GLU A 114 -12.53 -11.09 -13.98
N ALA A 115 -13.16 -10.42 -13.01
CA ALA A 115 -13.51 -9.01 -13.12
C ALA A 115 -12.28 -8.11 -13.32
N GLU A 116 -11.14 -8.50 -12.74
CA GLU A 116 -9.87 -7.80 -12.89
C GLU A 116 -9.05 -8.27 -14.09
N ASN A 117 -9.56 -9.15 -14.94
CA ASN A 117 -8.83 -9.75 -16.08
C ASN A 117 -7.45 -10.31 -15.68
N MET A 118 -7.39 -11.02 -14.56
CA MET A 118 -6.17 -11.64 -14.05
C MET A 118 -6.02 -13.07 -14.57
N GLU A 119 -4.80 -13.46 -14.91
CA GLU A 119 -4.50 -14.84 -15.30
C GLU A 119 -4.45 -15.73 -14.05
N TRP A 120 -5.26 -16.79 -14.05
CA TRP A 120 -5.29 -17.79 -12.98
C TRP A 120 -5.61 -19.18 -13.53
N LYS A 121 -5.28 -20.22 -12.74
CA LYS A 121 -5.67 -21.61 -13.00
C LYS A 121 -5.93 -22.34 -11.68
N GLU A 122 -6.80 -23.34 -11.72
CA GLU A 122 -7.01 -24.27 -10.60
C GLU A 122 -5.96 -25.39 -10.65
N GLU A 123 -5.51 -25.89 -9.50
CA GLU A 123 -4.65 -27.09 -9.47
C GLU A 123 -5.50 -28.35 -9.73
N GLU A 124 -5.04 -29.20 -10.65
CA GLU A 124 -5.77 -30.41 -11.06
C GLU A 124 -6.01 -31.39 -9.90
N GLU A 125 -5.02 -31.52 -9.01
CA GLU A 125 -5.06 -32.42 -7.86
C GLU A 125 -5.84 -31.83 -6.67
N ASN A 126 -5.98 -30.50 -6.61
CA ASN A 126 -6.65 -29.81 -5.51
C ASN A 126 -7.55 -28.65 -5.98
N LYS A 127 -8.85 -28.95 -6.11
CA LYS A 127 -9.90 -28.00 -6.52
C LYS A 127 -10.22 -26.87 -5.52
N THR A 128 -9.47 -26.77 -4.42
CA THR A 128 -9.51 -25.61 -3.52
C THR A 128 -8.20 -24.84 -3.53
N THR A 129 -7.38 -25.03 -4.56
CA THR A 129 -6.12 -24.30 -4.73
C THR A 129 -6.08 -23.62 -6.09
N LEU A 130 -5.79 -22.33 -6.07
CA LEU A 130 -5.64 -21.49 -7.25
C LEU A 130 -4.18 -21.08 -7.40
N ARG A 131 -3.72 -20.99 -8.64
CA ARG A 131 -2.46 -20.34 -9.02
C ARG A 131 -2.77 -19.08 -9.80
N ILE A 132 -2.28 -17.96 -9.31
CA ILE A 132 -2.54 -16.63 -9.84
C ILE A 132 -1.22 -16.07 -10.34
N LYS A 133 -1.18 -15.64 -11.60
CA LYS A 133 0.00 -14.99 -12.15
C LYS A 133 0.05 -13.54 -11.66
N ILE A 134 1.21 -13.14 -11.14
CA ILE A 134 1.45 -11.78 -10.69
C ILE A 134 2.00 -10.97 -11.87
N ASP A 135 1.22 -9.99 -12.30
CA ASP A 135 1.66 -8.97 -13.26
C ASP A 135 2.16 -7.73 -12.51
N GLY A 136 3.47 -7.48 -12.59
CA GLY A 136 4.12 -6.31 -11.99
C GLY A 136 3.60 -4.97 -12.54
N ASN A 137 2.93 -4.97 -13.69
CA ASN A 137 2.37 -3.77 -14.32
C ASN A 137 0.86 -3.62 -14.11
N LYS A 138 0.22 -4.55 -13.39
CA LYS A 138 -1.23 -4.50 -13.15
C LYS A 138 -1.58 -3.21 -12.41
N LYS A 139 -2.53 -2.49 -13.00
CA LYS A 139 -3.19 -1.34 -12.39
C LYS A 139 -4.64 -1.68 -12.10
N TYR A 140 -5.09 -1.30 -10.93
CA TYR A 140 -6.44 -1.40 -10.42
C TYR A 140 -7.03 0.00 -10.39
N ASP A 141 -8.12 0.21 -11.11
CA ASP A 141 -8.79 1.51 -11.11
C ASP A 141 -9.38 1.82 -9.72
N VAL A 142 -10.03 0.81 -9.13
CA VAL A 142 -10.64 0.91 -7.80
C VAL A 142 -10.36 -0.35 -7.00
N MET A 143 -9.69 -0.20 -5.86
CA MET A 143 -9.51 -1.30 -4.91
C MET A 143 -10.37 -1.03 -3.66
N THR A 144 -11.28 -1.96 -3.34
CA THR A 144 -12.16 -1.84 -2.18
C THR A 144 -11.78 -2.84 -1.08
N PHE A 145 -11.61 -2.33 0.13
CA PHE A 145 -11.35 -3.10 1.35
C PHE A 145 -12.46 -2.92 2.37
N LYS A 146 -13.05 -4.03 2.81
CA LYS A 146 -14.05 -4.06 3.87
C LYS A 146 -13.36 -4.34 5.20
N LEU A 147 -13.34 -3.33 6.07
CA LEU A 147 -12.72 -3.36 7.39
C LEU A 147 -13.75 -3.16 8.51
N SER A 148 -15.03 -2.99 8.18
CA SER A 148 -16.12 -2.72 9.12
C SER A 148 -16.31 -3.79 10.20
N GLU A 149 -15.86 -5.01 9.94
CA GLU A 149 -16.00 -6.16 10.83
C GLU A 149 -14.73 -6.43 11.66
N GLN A 150 -13.70 -5.62 11.48
CA GLN A 150 -12.40 -5.78 12.15
C GLN A 150 -12.34 -4.96 13.44
N HIS A 151 -11.57 -5.46 14.42
CA HIS A 151 -11.26 -4.66 15.61
C HIS A 151 -10.49 -3.39 15.21
N MET A 152 -10.62 -2.32 15.99
CA MET A 152 -10.04 -1.01 15.65
C MET A 152 -8.53 -1.08 15.47
N GLU A 153 -7.83 -1.78 16.35
CA GLU A 153 -6.38 -1.92 16.28
C GLU A 153 -5.93 -2.66 15.02
N SER A 154 -6.55 -3.80 14.72
CA SER A 154 -6.31 -4.58 13.50
C SER A 154 -6.59 -3.76 12.24
N THR A 155 -7.68 -2.99 12.24
CA THR A 155 -8.01 -2.09 11.13
C THR A 155 -6.91 -1.06 10.91
N MET A 156 -6.43 -0.42 11.96
CA MET A 156 -5.36 0.58 11.84
C MET A 156 -4.03 -0.03 11.42
N GLN A 157 -3.77 -1.29 11.79
CA GLN A 157 -2.62 -2.04 11.30
C GLN A 157 -2.72 -2.32 9.80
N ILE A 158 -3.94 -2.48 9.24
CA ILE A 158 -4.19 -2.75 7.82
C ILE A 158 -4.24 -1.46 6.98
N VAL A 159 -4.95 -0.43 7.44
CA VAL A 159 -5.15 0.82 6.68
C VAL A 159 -3.82 1.50 6.35
N LYS A 160 -2.86 1.49 7.29
CA LYS A 160 -1.56 2.16 7.12
C LYS A 160 -0.75 1.55 5.96
N PRO A 161 -0.46 0.23 5.93
CA PRO A 161 0.09 -0.46 4.78
C PRO A 161 -0.71 -0.25 3.50
N LEU A 162 -2.04 -0.35 3.53
CA LEU A 162 -2.84 -0.18 2.31
C LEU A 162 -2.65 1.18 1.65
N LEU A 163 -2.62 2.25 2.45
CA LEU A 163 -2.34 3.58 1.94
C LEU A 163 -0.90 3.70 1.42
N PHE A 164 0.06 3.06 2.07
CA PHE A 164 1.43 3.00 1.59
C PHE A 164 1.51 2.27 0.24
N LEU A 165 0.94 1.08 0.12
CA LEU A 165 0.90 0.28 -1.10
C LEU A 165 0.22 1.04 -2.24
N GLY A 166 -0.90 1.70 -1.96
CA GLY A 166 -1.60 2.52 -2.95
C GLY A 166 -0.81 3.76 -3.39
N ALA A 167 -0.23 4.50 -2.44
CA ALA A 167 0.50 5.73 -2.74
C ALA A 167 1.86 5.51 -3.40
N TYR A 168 2.60 4.50 -2.96
CA TYR A 168 3.95 4.21 -3.47
C TYR A 168 3.95 3.22 -4.61
N GLY A 169 2.98 2.31 -4.65
CA GLY A 169 2.97 1.26 -5.64
C GLY A 169 2.50 1.69 -7.02
N GLY A 170 1.68 2.75 -7.11
CA GLY A 170 1.15 3.22 -8.39
C GLY A 170 0.22 2.22 -9.09
N SER A 171 -0.07 1.09 -8.45
CA SER A 171 -0.97 0.04 -8.94
C SER A 171 -2.43 0.31 -8.60
N VAL A 172 -2.76 1.32 -7.79
CA VAL A 172 -4.15 1.65 -7.42
C VAL A 172 -4.40 3.13 -7.66
N LEU A 173 -5.44 3.46 -8.43
CA LEU A 173 -5.84 4.86 -8.65
C LEU A 173 -6.76 5.36 -7.53
N GLU A 174 -7.72 4.54 -7.13
CA GLU A 174 -8.68 4.84 -6.07
C GLU A 174 -8.76 3.70 -5.05
N LEU A 175 -8.59 4.04 -3.76
CA LEU A 175 -8.78 3.12 -2.65
C LEU A 175 -10.09 3.45 -1.95
N LYS A 176 -10.97 2.46 -1.86
CA LYS A 176 -12.18 2.51 -1.06
C LYS A 176 -12.00 1.70 0.21
N VAL A 177 -12.19 2.34 1.36
CA VAL A 177 -12.12 1.69 2.66
C VAL A 177 -13.50 1.75 3.30
N ASN A 178 -14.16 0.60 3.38
CA ASN A 178 -15.42 0.46 4.10
C ASN A 178 -15.09 0.17 5.58
N THR A 179 -15.21 1.22 6.39
CA THR A 179 -14.95 1.18 7.84
C THR A 179 -16.21 0.95 8.66
N GLY A 180 -17.37 0.80 8.02
CA GLY A 180 -18.67 0.88 8.70
C GLY A 180 -18.89 2.28 9.29
N SER A 181 -19.68 2.35 10.35
CA SER A 181 -20.00 3.58 11.07
C SER A 181 -19.34 3.65 12.46
N GLY A 182 -19.28 4.85 13.05
CA GLY A 182 -18.89 5.04 14.44
C GLY A 182 -17.37 5.21 14.64
N ASN A 183 -16.87 4.70 15.78
CA ASN A 183 -15.52 4.98 16.26
C ASN A 183 -14.42 4.55 15.28
N LEU A 184 -14.63 3.43 14.57
CA LEU A 184 -13.67 2.93 13.60
C LEU A 184 -13.48 3.91 12.43
N LYS A 185 -14.59 4.39 11.87
CA LYS A 185 -14.58 5.41 10.82
C LYS A 185 -13.88 6.67 11.30
N GLN A 186 -14.18 7.13 12.51
CA GLN A 186 -13.55 8.34 13.07
C GLN A 186 -12.05 8.15 13.28
N ALA A 187 -11.60 6.97 13.72
CA ALA A 187 -10.18 6.68 13.87
C ALA A 187 -9.43 6.74 12.54
N VAL A 188 -10.00 6.16 11.48
CA VAL A 188 -9.43 6.23 10.13
C VAL A 188 -9.42 7.66 9.59
N VAL A 189 -10.52 8.41 9.77
CA VAL A 189 -10.59 9.83 9.38
C VAL A 189 -9.52 10.66 10.09
N ASN A 190 -9.41 10.55 11.41
CA ASN A 190 -8.42 11.28 12.21
C ASN A 190 -7.00 10.97 11.74
N PHE A 191 -6.74 9.71 11.37
CA PHE A 191 -5.45 9.31 10.81
C PHE A 191 -5.18 9.95 9.45
N LEU A 192 -6.15 9.90 8.52
CA LEU A 192 -6.02 10.52 7.20
C LEU A 192 -5.79 12.03 7.29
N GLU A 193 -6.52 12.72 8.18
CA GLU A 193 -6.35 14.16 8.43
C GLU A 193 -4.97 14.49 9.01
N LYS A 194 -4.51 13.70 10.00
CA LYS A 194 -3.19 13.86 10.61
C LYS A 194 -2.08 13.71 9.58
N GLU A 195 -2.18 12.70 8.71
CA GLU A 195 -1.20 12.45 7.64
C GLU A 195 -1.41 13.33 6.40
N LYS A 196 -2.41 14.23 6.43
CA LYS A 196 -2.76 15.15 5.33
C LYS A 196 -3.05 14.43 4.01
N ILE A 197 -3.65 13.25 4.10
CA ILE A 197 -4.07 12.45 2.96
C ILE A 197 -5.45 12.97 2.53
N ALA A 198 -5.64 13.24 1.23
CA ALA A 198 -6.92 13.68 0.72
C ALA A 198 -7.91 12.51 0.66
N TRP A 199 -9.11 12.72 1.20
CA TRP A 199 -10.16 11.71 1.22
C TRP A 199 -11.54 12.37 1.08
N LYS A 200 -12.54 11.57 0.70
CA LYS A 200 -13.94 11.97 0.70
C LYS A 200 -14.84 10.83 1.18
N VAL A 201 -16.04 11.17 1.60
CA VAL A 201 -17.08 10.18 1.93
C VAL A 201 -17.83 9.81 0.65
N GLU A 202 -17.93 8.51 0.34
CA GLU A 202 -18.85 8.03 -0.71
C GLU A 202 -20.22 7.73 -0.13
N ASN A 203 -20.25 7.08 1.04
CA ASN A 203 -21.47 6.80 1.79
C ASN A 203 -21.15 6.72 3.29
N ASN A 204 -22.17 6.47 4.12
CA ASN A 204 -22.00 6.43 5.57
C ASN A 204 -20.93 5.44 6.06
N ALA A 205 -20.64 4.38 5.31
CA ALA A 205 -19.67 3.36 5.67
C ALA A 205 -18.31 3.48 4.95
N THR A 206 -18.24 4.21 3.83
CA THR A 206 -17.12 4.12 2.88
C THR A 206 -16.39 5.44 2.72
N LEU A 207 -15.08 5.39 2.91
CA LEU A 207 -14.13 6.45 2.63
C LEU A 207 -13.43 6.17 1.30
N VAL A 208 -13.20 7.21 0.52
CA VAL A 208 -12.51 7.15 -0.78
C VAL A 208 -11.24 7.98 -0.71
N ILE A 209 -10.11 7.35 -0.98
CA ILE A 209 -8.80 7.97 -1.11
C ILE A 209 -8.39 7.86 -2.58
N LYS A 210 -8.04 9.00 -3.19
CA LYS A 210 -7.50 9.04 -4.54
C LYS A 210 -5.99 9.22 -4.49
N PHE A 211 -5.27 8.39 -5.22
CA PHE A 211 -3.84 8.59 -5.42
C PHE A 211 -3.63 9.40 -6.71
N SER A 212 -2.92 10.53 -6.60
CA SER A 212 -2.37 11.20 -7.78
C SER A 212 -1.23 10.32 -8.30
N GLY A 213 -1.49 9.55 -9.36
CA GLY A 213 -0.45 8.79 -10.06
C GLY A 213 0.63 9.70 -10.66
#